data_AF-A0A023DYW7-F1
#
_entry.id   AF-A0A023DYW7-F1
#
_cell.length_a   1.000
_cell.length_b   1.000
_cell.length_c   1.000
_cell.angle_alpha   90.00
_cell.angle_beta   90.00
_cell.angle_gamma   90.00
#
_symmetry.space_group_name_H-M   'P 1'
#
loop_
_entity.id
_entity.type
_entity.pdbx_description
1 polymer ?
#
loop_
_entity_poly.entity_id
_entity_poly.type
_entity_poly.pdbx_seq_one_letter_code
_entity_poly.pdbx_strand_id
1 'polypeptide(L)' 'MSVRRLFFVFWLGASLTQTAEGMVNPFSFQVDGVDFGQATTPDEKADWAKLVDKGMDKMEAARYILDRKN' A
#
# COMPACT_ATOMS: atom_id res chain seq x y z
N MET A 1 -31.58 10.95 -47.94
CA MET A 1 -31.44 12.40 -47.63
C MET A 1 -32.25 12.64 -46.36
N SER A 2 -31.81 13.26 -45.27
CA SER A 2 -30.62 14.04 -44.99
C SER A 2 -30.32 13.93 -43.48
N VAL A 3 -29.03 13.91 -43.17
CA VAL A 3 -28.42 13.72 -41.85
C VAL A 3 -28.48 15.03 -41.06
N ARG A 4 -28.91 14.99 -39.80
CA ARG A 4 -28.68 16.08 -38.84
C ARG A 4 -27.60 15.67 -37.85
N ARG A 5 -26.38 16.13 -38.14
CA ARG A 5 -25.20 16.15 -37.27
C ARG A 5 -25.46 17.05 -36.07
N LEU A 6 -25.19 16.61 -34.84
CA LEU A 6 -24.81 17.52 -33.74
C LEU A 6 -24.02 16.75 -32.65
N PHE A 7 -22.76 17.17 -32.48
CA PHE A 7 -21.92 17.20 -31.27
C PHE A 7 -21.39 15.88 -30.68
N PHE A 8 -20.09 15.57 -30.84
CA PHE A 8 -18.89 16.13 -30.17
C PHE A 8 -18.52 15.33 -28.91
N VAL A 9 -17.36 14.67 -29.01
CA VAL A 9 -16.39 14.38 -27.94
C VAL A 9 -16.94 13.69 -26.69
N PHE A 10 -16.93 12.35 -26.74
CA PHE A 10 -16.72 11.53 -25.55
C PHE A 10 -15.24 11.09 -25.62
N TRP A 11 -14.33 12.00 -25.30
CA TRP A 11 -13.64 12.05 -24.00
C TRP A 11 -13.13 10.66 -23.59
N LEU A 12 -11.81 10.51 -23.68
CA LEU A 12 -10.94 9.63 -22.89
C LEU A 12 -11.53 8.25 -22.55
N GLY A 13 -11.04 7.16 -23.13
CA GLY A 13 -9.64 6.78 -22.99
C GLY A 13 -9.39 6.29 -21.57
N ALA A 14 -9.07 5.00 -21.48
CA ALA A 14 -8.48 4.32 -20.33
C ALA A 14 -9.40 4.02 -19.14
N SER A 15 -9.85 2.76 -19.11
CA SER A 15 -9.57 1.84 -18.00
C SER A 15 -9.17 2.48 -16.67
N LEU A 16 -10.15 2.70 -15.80
CA LEU A 16 -9.92 2.66 -14.35
C LEU A 16 -10.85 1.62 -13.76
N THR A 17 -10.69 0.38 -14.24
CA THR A 17 -10.97 -0.80 -13.43
C THR A 17 -9.94 -0.82 -12.31
N GLN A 18 -10.21 -0.13 -11.21
CA GLN A 18 -9.54 -0.39 -9.95
C GLN A 18 -10.51 -0.05 -8.81
N THR A 19 -11.60 -0.80 -8.77
CA THR A 19 -12.19 -1.23 -7.50
C THR A 19 -11.16 -2.10 -6.77
N ALA A 20 -10.08 -1.50 -6.28
CA ALA A 20 -9.26 -2.10 -5.23
C ALA A 20 -10.00 -1.79 -3.94
N GLU A 21 -11.09 -2.52 -3.72
CA GLU A 21 -11.85 -2.51 -2.47
C GLU A 21 -10.83 -2.80 -1.35
N GLY A 22 -10.70 -1.83 -0.45
CA GLY A 22 -9.57 -1.72 0.47
C GLY A 22 -9.31 -2.98 1.28
N MET A 23 -8.34 -3.77 0.85
CA MET A 23 -7.52 -4.53 1.79
C MET A 23 -6.73 -3.48 2.57
N VAL A 24 -7.26 -3.09 3.73
CA VAL A 24 -6.51 -2.28 4.70
C VAL A 24 -5.29 -3.11 5.08
N ASN A 25 -4.17 -2.84 4.41
CA ASN A 25 -2.91 -3.50 4.72
C ASN A 25 -2.55 -3.13 6.16
N PRO A 26 -2.55 -4.07 7.12
CA PRO A 26 -2.32 -3.77 8.54
C PRO A 26 -0.88 -3.28 8.79
N PHE A 27 0.00 -3.43 7.79
CA PHE A 27 1.37 -2.96 7.80
C PHE A 27 1.56 -1.61 7.09
N SER A 28 0.48 -0.94 6.69
CA SER A 28 0.51 0.36 6.01
C SER A 28 0.74 1.50 7.03
N PHE A 29 1.93 1.52 7.64
CA PHE A 29 2.37 2.58 8.54
C PHE A 29 3.81 2.98 8.22
N GLN A 30 4.17 4.21 8.59
CA GLN A 30 5.50 4.76 8.37
C GLN A 30 6.34 4.71 9.65
N VAL A 31 7.63 4.42 9.48
CA VAL A 31 8.65 4.47 10.53
C VAL A 31 9.83 5.26 9.98
N ASP A 32 10.13 6.41 10.59
CA ASP A 32 11.20 7.34 10.14
C ASP A 32 11.11 7.73 8.66
N GLY A 33 9.89 7.86 8.13
CA GLY A 33 9.66 8.17 6.72
C GLY A 33 9.78 6.99 5.76
N VAL A 34 10.03 5.78 6.27
CA VAL A 34 10.01 4.53 5.49
C VAL A 34 8.64 3.87 5.63
N ASP A 35 8.01 3.54 4.50
CA ASP A 35 6.79 2.72 4.49
C ASP A 35 7.16 1.29 4.87
N PHE A 36 6.75 0.86 6.07
CA PHE A 36 7.08 -0.47 6.57
C PHE A 36 6.48 -1.56 5.70
N GLY A 37 5.26 -1.37 5.20
CA GLY A 37 4.53 -2.33 4.38
C GLY A 37 5.20 -2.59 3.03
N GLN A 38 5.81 -1.56 2.42
CA GLN A 38 6.55 -1.66 1.16
C GLN A 38 8.02 -2.03 1.35
N ALA A 39 8.65 -1.57 2.42
CA ALA A 39 10.07 -1.83 2.68
C ALA A 39 10.35 -3.24 3.23
N THR A 40 9.32 -3.98 3.66
CA THR A 40 9.46 -5.32 4.27
C THR A 40 8.78 -6.44 3.50
N THR A 41 9.41 -7.61 3.54
CA THR A 41 8.93 -8.90 3.03
C THR A 41 7.97 -9.56 4.02
N PRO A 42 7.20 -10.58 3.59
CA PRO A 42 6.30 -11.33 4.48
C PRO A 42 7.00 -11.93 5.70
N ASP A 43 8.23 -12.46 5.55
CA ASP A 43 8.99 -13.05 6.65
C ASP A 43 9.41 -11.99 7.68
N GLU A 44 9.82 -10.81 7.22
CA GLU A 44 10.15 -9.67 8.08
C GLU A 44 8.92 -9.16 8.85
N LYS A 45 7.75 -9.18 8.22
CA LYS A 45 6.47 -8.86 8.88
C LYS A 45 6.09 -9.90 9.94
N ALA A 46 6.39 -11.18 9.70
CA ALA A 46 6.20 -12.23 10.68
C ALA A 46 7.16 -12.08 11.87
N ASP A 47 8.42 -11.71 11.63
CA ASP A 47 9.37 -11.41 12.69
C ASP A 47 8.99 -10.18 13.51
N TRP A 48 8.51 -9.12 12.86
CA TRP A 48 7.92 -7.97 13.55
C TRP A 48 6.78 -8.40 14.47
N ALA A 49 5.85 -9.22 13.98
CA ALA A 49 4.73 -9.71 14.78
C ALA A 49 5.20 -10.49 16.01
N LYS A 50 6.24 -11.32 15.88
CA LYS A 50 6.85 -12.03 17.03
C LYS A 50 7.49 -11.08 18.04
N LEU A 51 8.08 -9.97 17.61
CA LEU A 51 8.66 -8.97 18.52
C LEU A 51 7.56 -8.26 19.31
N VAL A 52 6.49 -7.86 18.63
CA VAL A 52 5.31 -7.24 19.27
C VAL A 52 4.63 -8.20 20.24
N ASP A 53 4.51 -9.48 19.89
CA ASP A 53 3.96 -10.51 20.77
C ASP A 53 4.81 -10.73 22.04
N LYS A 54 6.13 -10.55 21.94
CA LYS A 54 7.05 -10.54 23.08
C LYS A 54 6.95 -9.28 23.96
N GLY A 55 6.09 -8.33 23.59
CA GLY A 55 5.87 -7.08 24.32
C GLY A 55 6.72 -5.90 23.87
N MET A 56 7.43 -6.00 22.74
CA MET A 56 8.11 -4.85 22.14
C MET A 56 7.08 -3.88 21.54
N ASP A 57 7.34 -2.58 21.63
CA ASP A 57 6.49 -1.59 20.98
C ASP A 57 6.44 -1.80 19.46
N LYS A 58 5.29 -1.53 18.83
CA LYS A 58 5.08 -1.74 17.39
C LYS A 58 6.05 -0.91 16.53
N MET A 59 6.31 0.33 16.91
CA MET A 59 7.21 1.22 16.17
C MET A 59 8.66 0.86 16.45
N GLU A 60 9.01 0.49 17.68
CA GLU A 60 10.34 -0.02 18.03
C GLU A 60 10.67 -1.31 17.29
N ALA A 61 9.75 -2.28 17.28
CA ALA A 61 9.89 -3.53 16.54
C ALA A 61 10.05 -3.26 15.04
N ALA A 62 9.27 -2.35 14.47
CA ALA A 62 9.35 -2.04 13.04
C ALA A 62 10.68 -1.37 12.68
N ARG A 63 11.15 -0.45 13.52
CA ARG A 63 12.47 0.17 13.39
C ARG A 63 13.59 -0.86 13.51
N TYR A 64 13.49 -1.81 14.44
CA TYR A 64 14.45 -2.91 14.58
C TYR A 64 14.52 -3.81 13.33
N ILE A 65 13.38 -4.11 12.70
CA ILE A 65 13.38 -4.84 11.42
C ILE A 65 14.07 -4.04 10.32
N LEU A 66 13.76 -2.75 10.20
CA LEU A 66 14.34 -1.88 9.17
C LEU A 66 15.84 -1.65 9.36
N ASP A 67 16.30 -1.49 10.59
CA ASP A 67 17.72 -1.29 10.93
C ASP A 67 18.56 -2.52 10.57
N ARG A 68 18.04 -3.73 10.76
CA ARG A 68 18.71 -4.99 10.35
C ARG A 68 18.92 -5.15 8.84
N LYS A 69 18.30 -4.31 8.00
CA LYS A 69 18.46 -4.35 6.54
C LYS A 69 19.65 -3.54 6.03
N ASN A 70 20.18 -2.61 6.83
CA ASN A 70 21.39 -1.84 6.53
C ASN A 70 22.62 -2.46 7.18
#